data_AF-A0A9D8J1K0-F1
#
_entry.id   AF-A0A9D8J1K0-F1
#
_cell.length_a   1.000
_cell.length_b   1.000
_cell.length_c   1.000
_cell.angle_alpha   90.00
_cell.angle_beta   90.00
_cell.angle_gamma   90.00
#
_symmetry.space_group_name_H-M   'P 1'
#
loop_
_entity.id
_entity.type
_entity.pdbx_description
1 polymer ?
#
loop_
_entity_poly.entity_id
_entity_poly.type
_entity_poly.pdbx_seq_one_letter_code
_entity_poly.pdbx_strand_id
1 'polypeptide(L)'
;MSRGKDRKTVHRCTECGHVQNKWAGQCPGCGVWNTLVESVEDAQPAARGGRFSGFAGAANLSAAEPVSLASVEAEDIHRTPCGLEEFDRVLGGGLVPGSAVLIGGDPGIGKSTLLLQTIAALSLGHRVLYITGEESISQVSLRARRLQLPCAAVRIMAAT
;
A
#
# COMPACT_ATOMS: atom_id res chain seq x y z
N MET A 1 15.30 -23.32 18.78
CA MET A 1 16.63 -23.52 18.17
C MET A 1 16.94 -22.30 17.30
N SER A 2 17.67 -21.33 17.84
CA SER A 2 17.98 -20.05 17.18
C SER A 2 19.04 -20.24 16.08
N ARG A 3 18.74 -19.82 14.85
CA ARG A 3 19.70 -19.81 13.74
C ARG A 3 20.82 -18.80 14.03
N GLY A 4 22.06 -19.25 13.98
CA GLY A 4 23.25 -18.44 14.21
C GLY A 4 23.39 -17.34 13.16
N LYS A 5 23.72 -16.13 13.63
CA LYS A 5 24.03 -14.95 12.82
C LYS A 5 25.47 -15.09 12.31
N ASP A 6 25.67 -15.07 11.00
CA ASP A 6 27.00 -15.11 10.40
C ASP A 6 27.79 -13.86 10.81
N ARG A 7 28.77 -14.06 11.69
CA ARG A 7 29.71 -13.03 12.15
C ARG A 7 30.75 -12.77 11.06
N LYS A 8 30.87 -11.52 10.61
CA LYS A 8 31.93 -11.10 9.70
C LYS A 8 33.09 -10.51 10.50
N THR A 9 34.27 -11.08 10.31
CA THR A 9 35.52 -10.56 10.86
C THR A 9 35.99 -9.34 10.08
N VAL A 10 36.31 -8.24 10.77
CA VAL A 10 36.90 -7.03 10.20
C VAL A 10 38.11 -6.58 11.04
N HIS A 11 39.09 -5.93 10.44
CA HIS A 11 40.29 -5.43 11.12
C HIS A 11 40.19 -3.93 11.31
N ARG A 12 40.26 -3.47 12.56
CA ARG A 12 40.16 -2.05 12.93
C ARG A 12 41.50 -1.52 13.41
N CYS A 13 41.90 -0.35 12.93
CA CYS A 13 43.09 0.33 13.40
C CYS A 13 42.86 0.89 14.80
N THR A 14 43.72 0.56 15.76
CA THR A 14 43.69 1.09 17.13
C THR A 14 44.04 2.58 17.21
N GLU A 15 44.78 3.10 16.22
CA GLU A 15 45.25 4.49 16.21
C GLU A 15 44.24 5.46 15.58
N CYS A 16 43.68 5.11 14.41
CA CYS A 16 42.80 6.00 13.66
C CYS A 16 41.37 5.47 13.45
N GLY A 17 41.07 4.27 13.94
CA GLY A 17 39.75 3.65 13.82
C GLY A 17 39.41 3.10 12.42
N HIS A 18 40.31 3.22 11.44
CA HIS A 18 40.10 2.74 10.07
C HIS A 18 39.81 1.24 10.01
N VAL A 19 38.80 0.83 9.25
CA VAL A 19 38.35 -0.57 9.16
C VAL A 19 38.69 -1.17 7.80
N GLN A 20 39.15 -2.43 7.79
CA GLN A 20 39.47 -3.20 6.61
C GLN A 20 38.89 -4.62 6.70
N ASN A 21 38.44 -5.17 5.58
CA ASN A 21 37.88 -6.53 5.54
C ASN A 21 38.95 -7.64 5.42
N LYS A 22 40.22 -7.26 5.25
CA LYS A 22 41.37 -8.16 5.19
C LYS A 22 42.52 -7.53 5.97
N TRP A 23 43.31 -8.35 6.65
CA TRP A 23 44.47 -7.89 7.39
C TRP A 23 45.53 -7.34 6.43
N ALA A 24 46.15 -6.23 6.82
CA ALA A 24 47.31 -5.65 6.18
C ALA A 24 48.30 -5.23 7.26
N GLY A 25 49.61 -5.36 7.01
CA GLY A 25 50.64 -4.98 7.98
C GLY A 25 50.69 -3.48 8.28
N GLN A 26 50.23 -2.65 7.33
CA GLN A 26 50.19 -1.20 7.45
C GLN A 26 48.74 -0.69 7.32
N CYS A 27 48.34 0.22 8.21
CA CYS A 27 47.02 0.84 8.13
C CYS A 27 46.96 1.82 6.94
N PRO A 28 46.04 1.65 5.98
CA PRO A 28 45.92 2.57 4.84
C PRO A 28 45.31 3.94 5.22
N GLY A 29 44.71 4.07 6.41
CA GLY A 29 44.14 5.33 6.89
C GLY A 29 45.17 6.28 7.53
N CYS A 30 46.12 5.75 8.31
CA CYS A 30 47.13 6.56 9.00
C CYS A 30 48.59 6.21 8.64
N GLY A 31 48.82 5.18 7.83
CA GLY A 31 50.16 4.74 7.43
C GLY A 31 50.96 4.02 8.52
N VAL A 32 50.39 3.83 9.71
CA VAL A 32 51.09 3.20 10.84
C VAL A 32 51.05 1.69 10.73
N TRP A 33 52.17 1.04 11.02
CA TRP A 33 52.32 -0.42 10.99
C TRP A 33 51.77 -1.09 12.24
N ASN A 34 51.28 -2.33 12.10
CA ASN A 34 50.85 -3.22 13.19
C ASN A 34 49.74 -2.68 14.11
N THR A 35 48.97 -1.69 13.67
CA THR A 35 47.86 -1.11 14.45
C THR A 35 46.51 -1.75 14.17
N LEU A 36 46.40 -2.59 13.14
CA LEU A 36 45.16 -3.26 12.72
C LEU A 36 44.88 -4.52 13.58
N VAL A 37 43.87 -4.44 14.44
CA VAL A 37 43.40 -5.54 15.32
C VAL A 37 42.11 -6.16 14.81
N GLU A 38 41.95 -7.46 15.00
CA GLU A 38 40.73 -8.17 14.63
C GLU A 38 39.55 -7.76 15.53
N SER A 39 38.44 -7.40 14.91
CA SER A 39 37.18 -7.06 15.57
C SER A 39 36.03 -7.76 14.88
N VAL A 40 35.09 -8.29 15.65
CA VAL A 40 33.92 -8.96 15.12
C VAL A 40 32.79 -7.95 15.13
N GLU A 41 32.35 -7.50 13.95
CA GLU A 41 31.14 -6.71 13.84
C GLU A 41 29.94 -7.65 13.66
N ASP A 42 28.91 -7.41 14.46
CA ASP A 42 27.58 -7.93 14.19
C ASP A 42 27.14 -7.44 12.81
N ALA A 43 26.92 -8.35 11.87
CA ALA A 43 26.45 -7.99 10.54
C ALA A 43 25.15 -7.19 10.67
N GLN A 44 25.25 -5.88 10.46
CA GLN A 44 24.09 -5.01 10.24
C GLN A 44 23.46 -5.46 8.92
N PRO A 45 22.15 -5.70 8.87
CA PRO A 45 21.50 -6.14 7.64
C PRO A 45 21.73 -5.06 6.59
N ALA A 46 22.52 -5.43 5.56
CA ALA A 46 22.79 -4.56 4.44
C ALA A 46 21.45 -4.14 3.81
N ALA A 47 21.19 -2.84 3.80
CA ALA A 47 20.09 -2.26 3.04
C ALA A 47 20.27 -2.64 1.57
N ARG A 48 19.51 -3.64 1.11
CA ARG A 48 19.41 -3.98 -0.31
C ARG A 48 18.56 -2.90 -0.99
N GLY A 49 19.20 -1.79 -1.34
CA GLY A 49 18.66 -0.85 -2.32
C GLY A 49 18.64 -1.51 -3.69
N GLY A 50 17.44 -1.78 -4.23
CA GLY A 50 17.30 -2.49 -5.50
C GLY A 50 15.89 -2.59 -6.09
N ARG A 51 15.32 -1.45 -6.47
CA ARG A 51 14.56 -1.25 -7.72
C ARG A 51 13.29 -2.08 -8.01
N PHE A 52 12.36 -2.14 -7.07
CA PHE A 52 10.95 -2.33 -7.40
C PHE A 52 10.10 -1.35 -6.59
N SER A 53 10.11 -0.06 -6.97
CA SER A 53 9.06 0.85 -6.50
C SER A 53 7.82 0.58 -7.35
N GLY A 54 7.10 -0.49 -7.01
CA GLY A 54 5.68 -0.53 -7.31
C GLY A 54 5.03 0.68 -6.66
N PHE A 55 4.00 1.22 -7.28
CA PHE A 55 3.14 2.28 -6.75
C PHE A 55 2.38 1.75 -5.51
N ALA A 56 3.09 1.54 -4.42
CA ALA A 56 2.56 1.34 -3.09
C ALA A 56 2.89 2.63 -2.33
N GLY A 57 1.85 3.29 -1.83
CA GLY A 57 1.87 4.68 -1.38
C GLY A 57 3.13 5.07 -0.61
N ALA A 58 3.83 6.07 -1.13
CA ALA A 58 4.90 6.80 -0.46
C ALA A 58 4.34 7.68 0.68
N ALA A 59 3.56 7.09 1.58
CA ALA A 59 3.45 7.61 2.93
C ALA A 59 4.66 7.07 3.69
N ASN A 60 5.36 7.95 4.41
CA ASN A 60 6.53 7.64 5.21
C ASN A 60 6.30 6.42 6.11
N LEU A 61 6.68 5.23 5.64
CA LEU A 61 6.87 4.06 6.48
C LEU A 61 8.22 4.23 7.17
N SER A 62 8.32 5.22 8.06
CA SER A 62 9.23 5.09 9.19
C SER A 62 8.88 3.78 9.87
N ALA A 63 9.85 2.88 10.03
CA ALA A 63 9.64 1.55 10.60
C ALA A 63 8.80 1.65 11.88
N ALA A 64 7.52 1.33 11.78
CA ALA A 64 6.60 1.41 12.91
C ALA A 64 6.99 0.31 13.89
N GLU A 65 7.29 0.68 15.14
CA GLU A 65 7.47 -0.30 16.20
C GLU A 65 6.13 -0.96 16.54
N PRO A 66 6.09 -2.26 16.86
CA PRO A 66 4.87 -2.91 17.30
C PRO A 66 4.30 -2.25 18.55
N VAL A 67 3.06 -1.78 18.49
CA VAL A 67 2.32 -1.25 19.65
C VAL A 67 1.24 -2.25 20.11
N SER A 68 0.83 -2.15 21.37
CA SER A 68 -0.30 -2.93 21.89
C SER A 68 -1.60 -2.46 21.24
N LEU A 69 -2.45 -3.38 20.80
CA LEU A 69 -3.77 -3.03 20.26
C LEU A 69 -4.63 -2.30 21.29
N ALA A 70 -4.47 -2.62 22.58
CA ALA A 70 -5.21 -1.97 23.67
C ALA A 70 -4.83 -0.48 23.87
N SER A 71 -3.70 -0.04 23.32
CA SER A 71 -3.26 1.37 23.35
C SER A 71 -3.56 2.13 22.05
N VAL A 72 -4.25 1.51 21.09
CA VAL A 72 -4.64 2.17 19.84
C VAL A 72 -6.02 2.79 20.02
N GLU A 73 -6.08 4.11 19.97
CA GLU A 73 -7.36 4.84 19.92
C GLU A 73 -8.04 4.61 18.56
N ALA A 74 -9.32 4.28 18.59
CA ALA A 74 -10.11 4.14 17.38
C ALA A 74 -10.56 5.53 16.90
N GLU A 75 -10.15 5.92 15.69
CA GLU A 75 -10.68 7.11 15.04
C GLU A 75 -11.98 6.77 14.31
N ASP A 76 -13.04 7.53 14.59
CA ASP A 76 -14.28 7.43 13.84
C ASP A 76 -14.13 8.20 12.52
N ILE A 77 -14.14 7.46 11.41
CA ILE A 77 -13.95 8.03 10.08
C ILE A 77 -15.33 8.31 9.49
N HIS A 78 -15.53 9.55 9.02
CA HIS A 78 -16.75 9.92 8.32
C HIS A 78 -16.99 9.03 7.09
N ARG A 79 -18.18 8.45 7.02
CA ARG A 79 -18.62 7.58 5.92
C ARG A 79 -19.70 8.29 5.11
N THR A 80 -19.61 8.13 3.79
CA THR A 80 -20.62 8.62 2.84
C THR A 80 -21.58 7.47 2.52
N PRO A 81 -22.87 7.54 2.91
CA PRO A 81 -23.85 6.55 2.51
C PRO A 81 -23.99 6.49 0.99
N CYS A 82 -24.10 5.28 0.45
CA CYS A 82 -24.33 5.01 -0.97
C CYS A 82 -25.79 5.21 -1.36
N GLY A 83 -26.73 5.18 -0.41
CA GLY A 83 -28.16 5.28 -0.66
C GLY A 83 -28.83 3.93 -0.93
N LEU A 84 -28.14 2.82 -0.63
CA LEU A 84 -28.62 1.45 -0.74
C LEU A 84 -28.44 0.78 0.62
N GLU A 85 -29.51 0.66 1.39
CA GLU A 85 -29.46 0.28 2.81
C GLU A 85 -28.62 -0.99 3.09
N GLU A 86 -28.89 -2.09 2.39
CA GLU A 86 -28.13 -3.33 2.59
C GLU A 86 -26.68 -3.21 2.14
N PHE A 87 -26.39 -2.40 1.12
CA PHE A 87 -25.02 -2.18 0.69
C PHE A 87 -24.26 -1.31 1.70
N ASP A 88 -24.89 -0.26 2.21
CA ASP A 88 -24.34 0.59 3.27
C ASP A 88 -24.10 -0.22 4.54
N ARG A 89 -25.01 -1.13 4.90
CA ARG A 89 -24.82 -2.07 6.01
C ARG A 89 -23.59 -2.95 5.82
N VAL A 90 -23.38 -3.51 4.62
CA VAL A 90 -22.18 -4.32 4.30
C VAL A 90 -20.91 -3.47 4.37
N LEU A 91 -20.97 -2.20 3.97
CA LEU A 91 -19.83 -1.27 4.04
C LEU A 91 -19.59 -0.73 5.46
N GLY A 92 -20.46 -1.02 6.44
CA GLY A 92 -20.38 -0.47 7.80
C GLY A 92 -20.83 0.99 7.90
N GLY A 93 -21.86 1.36 7.12
CA GLY A 93 -22.48 2.70 7.10
C GLY A 93 -22.21 3.51 5.83
N GLY A 94 -21.38 3.01 4.91
CA GLY A 94 -21.07 3.67 3.64
C GLY A 94 -19.58 3.71 3.30
N LEU A 95 -19.24 4.45 2.25
CA LEU A 95 -17.89 4.57 1.71
C LEU A 95 -16.99 5.46 2.57
N VAL A 96 -15.75 5.01 2.79
CA VAL A 96 -14.72 5.80 3.46
C VAL A 96 -13.91 6.59 2.42
N PRO A 97 -13.68 7.90 2.60
CA PRO A 97 -12.83 8.68 1.70
C PRO A 97 -11.41 8.10 1.58
N GLY A 98 -10.87 8.07 0.36
CA GLY A 98 -9.52 7.53 0.11
C GLY A 98 -9.40 5.99 0.19
N SER A 99 -10.52 5.28 0.33
CA SER A 99 -10.56 3.82 0.31
C SER A 99 -10.82 3.25 -1.09
N ALA A 100 -10.59 1.95 -1.22
CA ALA A 100 -10.97 1.16 -2.39
C ALA A 100 -11.86 -0.02 -1.96
N VAL A 101 -12.93 -0.27 -2.69
CA VAL A 101 -13.88 -1.36 -2.45
C VAL A 101 -13.89 -2.29 -3.66
N LEU A 102 -13.71 -3.59 -3.42
CA LEU A 102 -13.79 -4.63 -4.45
C LEU A 102 -15.12 -5.38 -4.32
N ILE A 103 -15.90 -5.38 -5.40
CA ILE A 103 -17.14 -6.19 -5.51
C ILE A 103 -16.82 -7.45 -6.30
N GLY A 104 -16.68 -8.57 -5.59
CA GLY A 104 -16.45 -9.91 -6.16
C GLY A 104 -17.72 -10.73 -6.29
N GLY A 105 -17.68 -11.79 -7.10
CA GLY A 105 -18.78 -12.73 -7.29
C GLY A 105 -18.83 -13.33 -8.69
N ASP A 106 -19.67 -14.35 -8.88
CA ASP A 106 -19.75 -15.09 -10.14
C ASP A 106 -20.21 -14.23 -11.32
N PRO A 107 -19.85 -14.59 -12.57
CA PRO A 107 -20.43 -13.97 -13.75
C PRO A 107 -21.97 -14.02 -13.71
N GLY A 108 -22.64 -12.91 -14.03
CA GLY A 108 -24.10 -12.84 -14.04
C GLY A 108 -24.79 -12.61 -12.69
N ILE A 109 -24.07 -12.62 -11.54
CA ILE A 109 -24.68 -12.40 -10.21
C ILE A 109 -25.19 -10.96 -9.98
N GLY A 110 -24.94 -10.04 -10.91
CA GLY A 110 -25.44 -8.66 -10.84
C GLY A 110 -24.47 -7.62 -10.30
N LYS A 111 -23.15 -7.88 -10.25
CA LYS A 111 -22.14 -6.91 -9.76
C LYS A 111 -22.21 -5.55 -10.46
N SER A 112 -22.19 -5.53 -11.79
CA SER A 112 -22.27 -4.30 -12.58
C SER A 112 -23.62 -3.60 -12.41
N THR A 113 -24.69 -4.36 -12.14
CA THR A 113 -26.02 -3.82 -11.85
C THR A 113 -26.03 -3.10 -10.51
N LEU A 114 -25.55 -3.75 -9.45
CA LEU A 114 -25.43 -3.16 -8.11
C LEU A 114 -24.55 -1.90 -8.14
N LEU A 115 -23.39 -1.97 -8.80
CA LEU A 115 -22.48 -0.84 -8.93
C LEU A 115 -23.14 0.34 -9.66
N LEU A 116 -23.87 0.07 -10.75
CA LEU A 116 -24.57 1.13 -11.50
C LEU A 116 -25.66 1.80 -10.66
N GLN A 117 -26.43 1.03 -9.89
CA GLN A 117 -27.43 1.55 -8.95
C GLN A 117 -26.79 2.43 -7.87
N THR A 118 -25.69 1.96 -7.28
CA THR A 118 -24.91 2.68 -6.26
C THR A 118 -24.40 4.02 -6.80
N ILE A 119 -23.79 4.00 -8.00
CA ILE A 119 -23.26 5.19 -8.66
C ILE A 119 -24.36 6.20 -8.99
N ALA A 120 -25.51 5.72 -9.47
CA ALA A 120 -26.64 6.60 -9.75
C ALA A 120 -27.16 7.28 -8.48
N ALA A 121 -27.31 6.54 -7.38
CA ALA A 121 -27.73 7.08 -6.09
C ALA A 121 -26.72 8.11 -5.54
N LEU A 122 -25.43 7.77 -5.54
CA LEU A 122 -24.35 8.69 -5.11
C LEU A 122 -24.31 9.97 -5.96
N SER A 123 -24.63 9.89 -7.25
CA SER A 123 -24.59 11.04 -8.16
C SER A 123 -25.58 12.16 -7.81
N LEU A 124 -26.57 11.88 -6.96
CA LEU A 124 -27.54 12.87 -6.48
C LEU A 124 -26.90 13.90 -5.53
N GLY A 125 -25.85 13.53 -4.82
CA GLY A 125 -25.14 14.40 -3.86
C GLY A 125 -23.65 14.58 -4.15
N HIS A 126 -23.07 13.74 -5.01
CA HIS A 126 -21.63 13.67 -5.24
C HIS A 126 -21.27 13.65 -6.72
N ARG A 127 -20.06 14.12 -7.04
CA ARG A 127 -19.51 13.98 -8.38
C ARG A 127 -19.04 12.55 -8.56
N VAL A 128 -19.62 11.83 -9.50
CA VAL A 128 -19.28 10.43 -9.78
C VAL A 128 -18.83 10.26 -11.23
N LEU A 129 -17.81 9.43 -11.42
CA LEU A 129 -17.32 8.99 -12.72
C LEU A 129 -17.37 7.47 -12.78
N TYR A 130 -18.13 6.93 -13.73
CA TYR A 130 -18.16 5.50 -14.03
C TYR A 130 -17.22 5.18 -15.20
N ILE A 131 -16.21 4.36 -14.95
CA ILE A 131 -15.26 3.90 -15.97
C ILE A 131 -15.52 2.42 -16.22
N THR A 132 -15.66 2.03 -17.50
CA THR A 132 -15.86 0.64 -17.91
C THR A 132 -14.86 0.25 -18.99
N GLY A 133 -14.36 -0.98 -18.92
CA GLY A 133 -13.50 -1.59 -19.96
C GLY A 133 -14.13 -2.83 -20.62
N GLU A 134 -15.16 -3.44 -20.02
CA GLU A 134 -15.79 -4.66 -20.54
C GLU A 134 -17.07 -4.38 -21.35
N GLU A 135 -17.74 -3.27 -21.08
CA GLU A 135 -19.04 -2.94 -21.68
C GLU A 135 -19.01 -1.60 -22.41
N SER A 136 -19.73 -1.51 -23.53
CA SER A 136 -19.93 -0.24 -24.22
C SER A 136 -20.84 0.72 -23.43
N ILE A 137 -20.65 2.03 -23.63
CA ILE A 137 -21.50 3.07 -23.03
C ILE A 137 -22.99 2.83 -23.36
N SER A 138 -23.29 2.39 -24.59
CA SER A 138 -24.65 2.08 -25.03
C SER A 138 -25.30 0.95 -24.22
N GLN A 139 -24.56 -0.12 -23.93
CA GLN A 139 -25.04 -1.24 -23.11
C GLN A 139 -25.34 -0.81 -21.68
N VAL A 140 -24.43 -0.05 -21.06
CA VAL A 140 -24.62 0.52 -19.72
C VAL A 140 -25.85 1.44 -19.70
N SER A 141 -25.98 2.33 -20.69
CA SER A 141 -27.09 3.28 -20.81
C SER A 141 -28.44 2.57 -20.92
N LEU A 142 -28.52 1.50 -21.71
CA LEU A 142 -29.73 0.70 -21.83
C LEU A 142 -30.12 0.04 -20.49
N ARG A 143 -29.14 -0.48 -19.74
CA ARG A 143 -29.35 -1.04 -18.40
C ARG A 143 -29.86 0.02 -17.42
N ALA A 144 -29.23 1.19 -17.39
CA ALA A 144 -29.66 2.30 -16.54
C ALA A 144 -31.12 2.72 -16.79
N ARG A 145 -31.53 2.77 -18.07
CA ARG A 145 -32.91 3.08 -18.46
C ARG A 145 -33.90 2.00 -18.02
N ARG A 146 -33.56 0.72 -18.19
CA ARG A 146 -34.42 -0.40 -17.74
C ARG A 146 -34.65 -0.39 -16.23
N LEU A 147 -33.62 0.00 -15.48
CA LEU A 147 -33.67 0.13 -14.02
C LEU A 147 -34.24 1.48 -13.55
N GLN A 148 -34.60 2.38 -14.48
CA GLN A 148 -35.15 3.71 -14.19
C GLN A 148 -34.26 4.55 -13.26
N LEU A 149 -32.94 4.49 -13.45
CA LEU A 149 -31.99 5.14 -12.56
C LEU A 149 -31.84 6.64 -12.87
N PRO A 150 -31.67 7.49 -11.84
CA PRO A 150 -31.41 8.91 -12.00
C PRO A 150 -29.95 9.15 -12.43
N CYS A 151 -29.67 9.02 -13.73
CA CYS A 151 -28.29 9.09 -14.24
C CYS A 151 -27.87 10.46 -14.80
N ALA A 152 -28.69 11.51 -14.64
CA ALA A 152 -28.42 12.82 -15.22
C ALA A 152 -27.06 13.43 -14.79
N ALA A 153 -26.63 13.12 -13.55
CA ALA A 153 -25.37 13.60 -12.98
C ALA A 153 -24.20 12.60 -13.11
N VAL A 154 -24.44 11.40 -13.65
CA VAL A 154 -23.41 10.37 -13.80
C VAL A 154 -22.57 10.69 -15.03
N ARG A 155 -21.27 10.92 -14.84
CA ARG A 155 -20.32 10.96 -15.94
C ARG A 155 -19.81 9.56 -16.23
N ILE A 156 -19.70 9.19 -17.50
CA ILE A 156 -19.26 7.85 -17.91
C ILE A 156 -18.17 7.94 -18.97
N MET A 157 -17.19 7.04 -18.88
CA MET A 157 -16.13 6.86 -19.88
C MET A 157 -15.93 5.37 -20.15
N ALA A 158 -15.71 5.00 -21.42
CA ALA A 158 -15.21 3.68 -21.77
C ALA A 158 -13.70 3.78 -22.04
N ALA A 159 -12.93 2.88 -21.44
CA ALA A 159 -11.52 2.71 -21.77
C ALA A 159 -11.45 1.77 -22.98
N THR A 160 -11.31 2.34 -24.18
CA THR A 160 -10.96 1.63 -25.41
C THR A 160 -9.50 1.82 -25.73
#